data_AF-A0A177DU98-F1
#
_entry.id   AF-A0A177DU98-F1
#
_cell.length_a   1.000
_cell.length_b   1.000
_cell.length_c   1.000
_cell.angle_alpha   90.00
_cell.angle_beta   90.00
_cell.angle_gamma   90.00
#
_symmetry.space_group_name_H-M   'P 1'
#
loop_
_entity.id
_entity.type
_entity.pdbx_description
1 polymer ?
#
loop_
_entity_poly.entity_id
_entity_poly.type
_entity_poly.pdbx_seq_one_letter_code
_entity_poly.pdbx_strand_id
1 'polypeptide(L)'
;MIIHLERGTCSNINYIHLNKLAAECYKWPYFIFEDYRDELLDDGDTEYDCKPFSCPTCDTALSKLSSLFQHAESNACAQTLDDTVLGQLRRFLASRLS
;
A
#
# COMPACT_ATOMS: atom_id res chain seq x y z
N MET A 1 10.87 -6.14 3.29
CA MET A 1 9.62 -6.79 2.87
C MET A 1 8.51 -6.39 3.84
N ILE A 2 7.52 -5.62 3.40
CA ILE A 2 6.49 -4.98 4.26
C ILE A 2 5.57 -5.97 4.99
N ILE A 3 5.50 -7.23 4.53
CA ILE A 3 4.61 -8.26 5.09
C ILE A 3 4.83 -8.51 6.59
N HIS A 4 6.06 -8.38 7.09
CA HIS A 4 6.38 -8.53 8.51
C HIS A 4 5.81 -7.37 9.35
N LEU A 5 5.68 -6.19 8.74
CA LEU A 5 5.10 -5.00 9.34
C LEU A 5 3.57 -5.06 9.31
N GLU A 6 2.94 -5.51 8.21
CA GLU A 6 1.48 -5.67 8.18
C GLU A 6 0.97 -6.66 9.23
N ARG A 7 1.75 -7.71 9.52
CA ARG A 7 1.43 -8.74 10.50
C ARG A 7 1.80 -8.38 11.95
N GLY A 8 2.49 -7.26 12.18
CA GLY A 8 3.00 -6.90 13.52
C GLY A 8 3.98 -7.90 14.11
N THR A 9 4.67 -8.69 13.29
CA THR A 9 5.57 -9.74 13.77
C THR A 9 6.94 -9.21 14.16
N CYS A 10 7.39 -8.11 13.55
CA CYS A 10 8.73 -7.54 13.77
C CYS A 10 8.71 -6.13 14.38
N SER A 11 7.54 -5.58 14.66
CA SER A 11 7.33 -4.27 15.31
C SER A 11 5.87 -4.16 15.77
N ASN A 12 5.55 -3.12 16.54
CA ASN A 12 4.16 -2.79 16.92
C ASN A 12 3.38 -2.12 15.76
N ILE A 13 3.95 -2.07 14.55
CA ILE A 13 3.26 -1.60 13.34
C ILE A 13 2.37 -2.74 12.86
N ASN A 14 1.16 -2.44 12.40
CA ASN A 14 0.24 -3.41 11.82
C ASN A 14 -0.33 -2.86 10.50
N TYR A 15 -1.15 -3.65 9.82
CA TYR A 15 -1.80 -3.27 8.57
C TYR A 15 -2.61 -1.97 8.69
N ILE A 16 -3.31 -1.76 9.81
CA ILE A 16 -4.09 -0.53 10.05
C ILE A 16 -3.21 0.70 9.92
N HIS A 17 -2.07 0.70 10.61
CA HIS A 17 -1.12 1.81 10.57
C HIS A 17 -0.58 2.00 9.14
N LEU A 18 -0.18 0.93 8.47
CA LEU A 18 0.39 1.01 7.12
C LEU A 18 -0.61 1.54 6.09
N ASN A 19 -1.88 1.14 6.20
CA ASN A 19 -2.94 1.58 5.32
C ASN A 19 -3.22 3.08 5.49
N LYS A 20 -3.26 3.58 6.73
CA LYS A 20 -3.34 5.02 7.03
C LYS A 20 -2.21 5.79 6.36
N LEU A 21 -0.97 5.35 6.57
CA LEU A 21 0.18 5.99 5.93
C LEU A 21 0.13 5.92 4.40
N ALA A 22 -0.37 4.83 3.83
CA ALA A 22 -0.53 4.73 2.39
C ALA A 22 -1.54 5.77 1.87
N ALA A 23 -2.64 6.00 2.57
CA ALA A 23 -3.66 6.99 2.22
C ALA A 23 -3.21 8.45 2.48
N GLU A 24 -2.29 8.68 3.42
CA GLU A 24 -1.63 9.98 3.63
C GLU A 24 -0.64 10.35 2.52
N CYS A 25 -0.09 9.36 1.82
CA CYS A 25 0.89 9.60 0.77
C CYS A 25 0.27 10.44 -0.36
N TYR A 26 0.94 11.50 -0.80
CA TYR A 26 0.41 12.38 -1.85
C TYR A 26 0.16 11.68 -3.21
N LYS A 27 0.76 10.51 -3.43
CA LYS A 27 0.54 9.67 -4.62
C LYS A 27 -0.61 8.68 -4.45
N TRP A 28 -1.35 8.72 -3.36
CA TRP A 28 -2.50 7.84 -3.11
C TRP A 28 -3.44 7.67 -4.32
N PRO A 29 -3.77 8.69 -5.16
CA PRO A 29 -4.75 8.49 -6.23
C PRO A 29 -4.32 7.50 -7.30
N TYR A 30 -3.02 7.16 -7.35
CA TYR A 30 -2.46 6.24 -8.33
C TYR A 30 -2.48 4.78 -7.88
N PHE A 31 -2.69 4.52 -6.59
CA PHE A 31 -2.59 3.17 -6.04
C PHE A 31 -3.65 2.87 -4.97
N ILE A 32 -4.54 3.80 -4.66
CA ILE A 32 -5.74 3.64 -3.83
C ILE A 32 -6.94 4.08 -4.65
N PHE A 33 -7.97 3.23 -4.73
CA PHE A 33 -9.26 3.63 -5.29
C PHE A 33 -9.91 4.70 -4.41
N GLU A 34 -10.43 5.76 -5.05
CA GLU A 34 -10.95 6.95 -4.38
C GLU A 34 -11.99 6.62 -3.29
N ASP A 35 -12.88 5.67 -3.57
CA ASP A 35 -13.95 5.24 -2.66
C ASP A 35 -13.45 4.73 -1.29
N TYR A 36 -12.20 4.27 -1.19
CA TYR A 36 -11.64 3.72 0.05
C TYR A 36 -10.67 4.67 0.75
N ARG A 37 -10.32 5.81 0.13
CA ARG A 37 -9.25 6.66 0.68
C ARG A 37 -9.61 7.20 2.06
N ASP A 38 -10.82 7.72 2.21
CA ASP A 38 -11.23 8.36 3.47
C ASP A 38 -11.38 7.34 4.60
N GLU A 39 -11.93 6.15 4.30
CA GLU A 39 -11.96 5.01 5.24
C GLU A 39 -10.55 4.58 5.66
N LEU A 40 -9.62 4.49 4.71
CA LEU A 40 -8.23 4.15 5.00
C LEU A 40 -7.53 5.23 5.84
N LEU A 41 -7.89 6.51 5.70
CA LEU A 41 -7.34 7.59 6.53
C LEU A 41 -7.89 7.54 7.95
N ASP A 42 -9.21 7.38 8.08
CA ASP A 42 -9.91 7.47 9.36
C ASP A 42 -9.71 6.20 10.20
N ASP A 43 -9.93 5.03 9.59
CA ASP A 43 -9.92 3.74 10.29
C ASP A 43 -8.67 2.93 9.97
N GLY A 44 -8.16 3.01 8.74
CA GLY A 44 -7.02 2.20 8.28
C GLY A 44 -7.33 0.72 8.12
N ASP A 45 -8.54 0.32 8.46
CA ASP A 45 -9.04 -1.02 8.22
C ASP A 45 -9.54 -1.12 6.77
N THR A 46 -9.51 -2.33 6.24
CA THR A 46 -10.00 -2.66 4.89
C THR A 46 -11.13 -3.68 4.95
N GLU A 47 -11.55 -4.05 6.17
CA GLU A 47 -12.47 -5.14 6.48
C GLU A 47 -12.11 -6.50 5.83
N TYR A 48 -10.88 -6.63 5.31
CA TYR A 48 -10.30 -7.78 4.59
C TYR A 48 -11.03 -8.30 3.34
N ASP A 49 -12.27 -7.87 3.06
CA ASP A 49 -13.03 -8.22 1.86
C ASP A 49 -12.90 -7.18 0.74
N CYS A 50 -12.37 -5.99 1.05
CA CYS A 50 -12.18 -4.92 0.08
C CYS A 50 -10.84 -5.06 -0.67
N LYS A 51 -10.77 -4.45 -1.86
CA LYS A 51 -9.53 -4.33 -2.66
C LYS A 51 -9.19 -2.86 -2.90
N PRO A 52 -8.81 -2.13 -1.84
CA PRO A 52 -8.65 -0.68 -1.93
C PRO A 52 -7.42 -0.28 -2.76
N PHE A 53 -6.47 -1.19 -2.95
CA PHE A 53 -5.24 -0.90 -3.66
C PHE A 53 -5.34 -1.29 -5.13
N SER A 54 -4.75 -0.49 -6.00
CA SER A 54 -4.63 -0.76 -7.43
C SER A 54 -3.17 -0.67 -7.89
N CYS A 55 -2.79 -1.52 -8.84
CA CYS A 55 -1.51 -1.36 -9.52
C CYS A 55 -1.59 -0.15 -10.47
N PRO A 56 -0.69 0.85 -10.38
CA PRO A 56 -0.74 2.06 -11.23
C PRO A 56 -0.56 1.81 -12.73
N THR A 57 -0.09 0.62 -13.12
CA THR A 57 0.24 0.28 -14.52
C THR A 57 -0.78 -0.66 -15.17
N CYS A 58 -1.35 -1.59 -14.42
CA CYS A 58 -2.22 -2.64 -14.98
C CYS A 58 -3.59 -2.72 -14.28
N ASP A 59 -3.88 -1.77 -13.40
CA ASP A 59 -5.16 -1.62 -12.68
C ASP A 59 -5.60 -2.85 -11.88
N THR A 60 -4.68 -3.79 -11.63
CA THR A 60 -4.97 -4.98 -10.82
C THR A 60 -5.33 -4.55 -9.41
N ALA A 61 -6.54 -4.90 -8.97
CA ALA A 61 -7.03 -4.62 -7.62
C ALA A 61 -6.47 -5.62 -6.60
N LEU A 62 -5.96 -5.12 -5.49
CA LEU A 62 -5.29 -5.88 -4.44
C LEU A 62 -5.85 -5.49 -3.06
N SER A 63 -5.98 -6.48 -2.17
CA SER A 63 -6.52 -6.28 -0.81
C SER A 63 -5.48 -5.81 0.21
N LYS A 64 -4.19 -5.90 -0.12
CA LYS A 64 -3.10 -5.59 0.82
C LYS A 64 -2.01 -4.78 0.15
N LEU A 65 -1.39 -3.91 0.93
CA LEU A 65 -0.24 -3.14 0.50
C LEU A 65 0.97 -4.06 0.22
N SER A 66 1.14 -5.12 1.01
CA SER A 66 2.14 -6.17 0.72
C SER A 66 1.89 -6.90 -0.58
N SER A 67 0.63 -7.13 -0.95
CA SER A 67 0.28 -7.74 -2.23
C SER A 67 0.62 -6.79 -3.38
N LEU A 68 0.38 -5.49 -3.25
CA LEU A 68 0.76 -4.48 -4.25
C LEU A 68 2.27 -4.45 -4.48
N PHE A 69 3.08 -4.46 -3.41
CA PHE A 69 4.54 -4.51 -3.58
C PHE A 69 5.04 -5.83 -4.16
N GLN A 70 4.49 -6.97 -3.73
CA GLN A 70 4.83 -8.27 -4.31
C GLN A 70 4.45 -8.35 -5.79
N HIS A 71 3.31 -7.78 -6.17
CA HIS A 71 2.89 -7.70 -7.57
C HIS A 71 3.94 -6.98 -8.42
N ALA A 72 4.42 -5.82 -7.97
CA ALA A 72 5.47 -5.04 -8.65
C ALA A 72 6.86 -5.71 -8.63
N GLU A 73 7.14 -6.61 -7.67
CA GLU A 73 8.40 -7.38 -7.62
C GLU A 73 8.35 -8.67 -8.47
N SER A 74 7.15 -9.20 -8.75
CA SER A 74 6.97 -10.52 -9.37
C SER A 74 7.06 -10.56 -10.90
N ASN A 75 7.36 -9.44 -11.56
CA ASN A 75 7.25 -9.26 -13.02
C ASN A 75 5.85 -9.61 -13.58
N ALA A 76 4.80 -9.55 -12.75
CA ALA A 76 3.42 -9.78 -13.20
C ALA A 76 2.89 -8.68 -14.14
N CYS A 77 3.49 -7.49 -14.10
CA CYS A 77 3.30 -6.43 -15.08
C CYS A 77 4.57 -5.57 -15.20
N ALA A 78 4.51 -4.49 -15.98
CA ALA A 78 5.63 -3.58 -16.18
C ALA A 78 5.91 -2.63 -14.99
N GLN A 79 5.07 -2.64 -13.95
CA GLN A 79 5.27 -1.87 -12.73
C GLN A 79 6.48 -2.40 -11.94
N THR A 80 7.28 -1.49 -11.41
CA THR A 80 8.41 -1.76 -10.53
C THR A 80 8.32 -0.95 -9.22
N LEU A 81 9.13 -1.30 -8.23
CA LEU A 81 9.24 -0.54 -6.97
C LEU A 81 10.10 0.72 -7.09
N ASP A 82 10.84 0.88 -8.18
CA ASP A 82 11.68 2.05 -8.43
C ASP A 82 10.97 3.10 -9.30
N ASP A 83 9.81 2.74 -9.86
CA ASP A 83 8.92 3.68 -10.53
C ASP A 83 8.50 4.84 -9.62
N THR A 84 8.15 5.95 -10.28
CA THR A 84 7.84 7.21 -9.59
C THR A 84 6.76 7.03 -8.52
N VAL A 85 5.68 6.29 -8.80
CA VAL A 85 4.55 6.13 -7.88
C VAL A 85 4.92 5.23 -6.68
N LEU A 86 5.19 3.94 -6.92
CA LEU A 86 5.46 2.99 -5.83
C LEU A 86 6.79 3.27 -5.12
N GLY A 87 7.78 3.81 -5.82
CA GLY A 87 9.04 4.25 -5.22
C GLY A 87 8.89 5.46 -4.31
N GLN A 88 7.93 6.35 -4.57
CA GLN A 88 7.61 7.46 -3.65
C GLN A 88 6.81 6.97 -2.45
N LEU A 89 5.86 6.06 -2.64
CA LEU A 89 5.18 5.39 -1.54
C LEU A 89 6.17 4.67 -0.62
N ARG A 90 7.08 3.87 -1.19
CA ARG A 90 8.13 3.15 -0.44
C ARG A 90 8.98 4.10 0.41
N ARG A 91 9.43 5.22 -0.18
CA ARG A 91 10.22 6.25 0.52
C ARG A 91 9.42 6.96 1.61
N PHE A 92 8.15 7.28 1.33
CA PHE A 92 7.26 7.90 2.31
C PHE A 92 7.06 7.00 3.54
N LEU A 93 6.73 5.72 3.33
CA LEU A 93 6.59 4.75 4.42
C LEU A 93 7.89 4.62 5.22
N ALA A 94 9.04 4.49 4.54
CA ALA A 94 10.33 4.42 5.22
C ALA A 94 10.61 5.64 6.12
N SER A 95 10.19 6.84 5.71
CA SER A 95 10.37 8.08 6.50
C SER A 95 9.44 8.22 7.71
N ARG A 96 8.35 7.45 7.75
CA ARG A 96 7.34 7.49 8.82
C ARG A 96 7.50 6.33 9.82
N LEU A 97 8.18 5.28 9.41
CA LEU A 97 8.38 4.05 10.19
C LEU A 97 9.78 3.97 10.83
N SER A 98 10.61 5.01 10.66
CA SER A 98 11.97 5.15 11.22
C SER A 98 11.98 5.66 12.65
#